data_AF-A0A9E4H2J9-F1
#
_entry.id   AF-A0A9E4H2J9-F1
#
_cell.length_a   1.000
_cell.length_b   1.000
_cell.length_c   1.000
_cell.angle_alpha   90.00
_cell.angle_beta   90.00
_cell.angle_gamma   90.00
#
_symmetry.space_group_name_H-M   'P 1'
#
loop_
_entity.id
_entity.type
_entity.pdbx_description
1 polymer ?
#
loop_
_entity_poly.entity_id
_entity_poly.type
_entity_poly.pdbx_seq_one_letter_code
_entity_poly.pdbx_strand_id
1 'polypeptide(L)'
;MGLLFQDYALFPHMTVQQNIAYGLKRRKFDRGALDDRVGEMLGLVKLEGLADRRPSQLSGGQQQRVALAKLCCLTSHFRLLMPNYVRNSGSS
;
A
#
# COMPACT_ATOMS: atom_id res chain seq x y z
N MET A 1 9.24 18.75 -21.21
CA MET A 1 10.32 17.75 -21.02
C MET A 1 10.14 17.09 -19.67
N GLY A 2 9.21 16.13 -19.58
CA GLY A 2 8.79 15.52 -18.31
C GLY A 2 9.77 14.45 -17.85
N LEU A 3 10.43 14.70 -16.72
CA LEU A 3 11.33 13.75 -16.07
C LEU A 3 10.55 12.48 -15.70
N LEU A 4 10.88 11.35 -16.33
CA LEU A 4 10.43 9.98 -16.01
C LEU A 4 10.92 9.47 -14.62
N PHE A 5 11.21 10.37 -13.69
CA PHE A 5 12.00 10.12 -12.47
C PHE A 5 11.18 10.16 -11.16
N GLN A 6 9.87 10.33 -11.25
CA GLN A 6 8.95 10.17 -10.10
C GLN A 6 7.93 9.05 -10.32
N ASP A 7 8.18 8.14 -11.27
CA ASP A 7 7.37 6.94 -11.35
C ASP A 7 7.77 6.04 -10.18
N TYR A 8 7.10 6.21 -9.05
CA TYR A 8 7.12 5.32 -7.89
C TYR A 8 6.58 3.90 -8.24
N ALA A 9 6.63 3.51 -9.52
CA ALA A 9 5.98 2.38 -10.14
C ALA A 9 4.51 2.25 -9.74
N LEU A 10 3.82 3.38 -9.59
CA LEU A 10 2.39 3.45 -9.28
C LEU A 10 1.60 3.44 -10.57
N PHE A 11 0.55 2.62 -10.61
CA PHE A 11 -0.39 2.61 -11.72
C PHE A 11 -1.31 3.83 -11.58
N PRO A 12 -1.25 4.81 -12.51
CA PRO A 12 -1.94 6.09 -12.36
C PRO A 12 -3.47 5.97 -12.47
N HIS A 13 -3.94 4.91 -13.13
CA HIS A 13 -5.36 4.60 -13.31
C HIS A 13 -5.95 3.80 -12.13
N MET A 14 -5.10 3.34 -11.19
CA MET A 14 -5.52 2.57 -10.03
C MET A 14 -5.58 3.45 -8.77
N THR A 15 -6.47 3.11 -7.83
CA THR A 15 -6.47 3.73 -6.49
C THR A 15 -5.25 3.31 -5.67
N VAL A 16 -5.00 3.95 -4.53
CA VAL A 16 -3.96 3.54 -3.58
C VAL A 16 -4.15 2.09 -3.15
N GLN A 17 -5.37 1.72 -2.75
CA GLN A 17 -5.68 0.34 -2.36
C GLN A 17 -5.37 -0.64 -3.49
N GLN A 18 -5.78 -0.32 -4.71
CA GLN A 18 -5.53 -1.16 -5.89
C GLN A 18 -4.03 -1.26 -6.22
N ASN A 19 -3.28 -0.17 -6.06
CA ASN A 19 -1.84 -0.16 -6.26
C ASN A 19 -1.12 -1.10 -5.28
N ILE A 20 -1.50 -1.10 -4.02
CA ILE A 20 -0.94 -1.99 -2.98
C ILE A 20 -1.38 -3.44 -3.24
N ALA A 21 -2.65 -3.66 -3.59
CA ALA A 21 -3.24 -4.97 -3.84
C ALA A 21 -2.73 -5.68 -5.11
N TYR A 22 -2.27 -4.93 -6.12
CA TYR A 22 -2.00 -5.44 -7.46
C TYR A 22 -1.03 -6.64 -7.46
N GLY A 23 -0.03 -6.60 -6.58
CA GLY A 23 0.95 -7.68 -6.42
C GLY A 23 0.38 -8.98 -5.84
N LEU A 24 -0.59 -8.87 -4.95
CA LEU A 24 -1.24 -10.01 -4.28
C LEU A 24 -2.33 -10.66 -5.13
N LYS A 25 -3.06 -9.88 -5.94
CA LYS A 25 -4.08 -10.41 -6.87
C LYS A 25 -3.50 -11.44 -7.83
N ARG A 26 -2.24 -11.25 -8.26
CA ARG A 26 -1.52 -12.21 -9.14
C ARG A 26 -1.20 -13.54 -8.46
N ARG A 27 -1.18 -13.59 -7.12
CA ARG A 27 -0.88 -14.80 -6.33
C ARG A 27 -2.13 -15.59 -5.90
N LYS A 28 -3.31 -15.28 -6.45
CA LYS A 28 -4.61 -15.93 -6.13
C LYS A 28 -4.97 -15.90 -4.63
N PHE A 29 -4.68 -14.79 -3.95
CA PHE A 29 -5.17 -14.57 -2.59
C PHE A 29 -6.70 -14.48 -2.56
N ASP A 30 -7.30 -14.98 -1.48
CA ASP A 30 -8.71 -14.75 -1.19
C ASP A 30 -8.99 -13.24 -1.07
N ARG A 31 -10.16 -12.79 -1.53
CA ARG A 31 -10.50 -11.36 -1.55
C ARG A 31 -10.56 -10.75 -0.16
N GLY A 32 -11.11 -11.46 0.83
CA GLY A 32 -11.18 -10.96 2.21
C GLY A 32 -9.78 -10.78 2.81
N ALA A 33 -8.94 -11.80 2.65
CA ALA A 33 -7.54 -11.74 3.10
C ALA A 33 -6.73 -10.63 2.41
N LEU A 34 -7.07 -10.28 1.17
CA LEU A 34 -6.43 -9.19 0.46
C LEU A 34 -6.82 -7.83 1.04
N ASP A 35 -8.10 -7.61 1.34
CA ASP A 35 -8.58 -6.34 1.88
C ASP A 35 -8.03 -6.09 3.28
N ASP A 36 -8.00 -7.12 4.14
CA ASP A 36 -7.39 -7.05 5.47
C ASP A 36 -5.91 -6.68 5.38
N ARG A 37 -5.17 -7.33 4.48
CA ARG A 37 -3.74 -7.09 4.30
C ARG A 37 -3.47 -5.68 3.77
N VAL A 38 -4.28 -5.18 2.85
CA VAL A 38 -4.14 -3.81 2.35
C VAL A 38 -4.48 -2.80 3.44
N GLY A 39 -5.49 -3.06 4.28
CA GLY A 39 -5.81 -2.25 5.45
C GLY A 39 -4.64 -2.14 6.42
N GLU A 40 -4.01 -3.27 6.77
CA GLU A 40 -2.80 -3.30 7.60
C GLU A 40 -1.67 -2.46 6.99
N MET A 41 -1.41 -2.61 5.68
CA MET A 41 -0.36 -1.84 5.00
C MET A 41 -0.65 -0.34 4.99
N LEU A 42 -1.90 0.06 4.76
CA LEU A 42 -2.31 1.46 4.79
C LEU A 42 -2.09 2.09 6.16
N GLY A 43 -2.40 1.35 7.23
CA GLY A 43 -2.11 1.77 8.59
C GLY A 43 -0.62 1.94 8.85
N LEU A 44 0.18 0.95 8.46
CA LEU A 44 1.65 0.97 8.63
C LEU A 44 2.30 2.21 8.02
N VAL A 45 1.81 2.66 6.86
CA VAL A 45 2.34 3.84 6.18
C VAL A 45 1.56 5.13 6.48
N LYS A 46 0.65 5.11 7.45
CA LYS A 46 -0.18 6.26 7.87
C LYS A 46 -0.91 6.91 6.69
N LEU A 47 -1.55 6.08 5.87
CA LEU A 47 -2.38 6.50 4.74
C LEU A 47 -3.83 6.01 4.90
N GLU A 48 -4.25 5.72 6.13
CA GLU A 48 -5.65 5.45 6.46
C GLU A 48 -6.53 6.63 5.94
N GLY A 49 -7.61 6.31 5.22
CA GLY A 49 -8.48 7.32 4.58
C GLY A 49 -8.04 7.84 3.21
N LEU A 50 -6.88 7.41 2.69
CA LEU A 50 -6.43 7.73 1.32
C LEU A 50 -6.54 6.55 0.35
N ALA A 51 -7.16 5.45 0.78
CA ALA A 51 -7.30 4.20 0.03
C ALA A 51 -7.91 4.38 -1.37
N ASP A 52 -8.93 5.24 -1.47
CA ASP A 52 -9.69 5.50 -2.70
C ASP A 52 -9.07 6.56 -3.60
N ARG A 53 -8.02 7.25 -3.14
CA ARG A 53 -7.36 8.29 -3.93
C ARG A 53 -6.52 7.66 -5.04
N ARG A 54 -6.33 8.42 -6.12
CA ARG A 54 -5.38 8.08 -7.18
C ARG A 54 -4.01 8.72 -6.91
N PRO A 55 -2.91 8.18 -7.47
CA PRO A 55 -1.57 8.74 -7.27
C PRO A 55 -1.46 10.24 -7.57
N SER A 56 -2.19 10.75 -8.57
CA SER A 56 -2.21 12.18 -8.92
C SER A 56 -2.82 13.08 -7.84
N GLN A 57 -3.55 12.53 -6.88
CA GLN A 57 -4.17 13.25 -5.76
C GLN A 57 -3.30 13.22 -4.51
N LEU A 58 -2.12 12.61 -4.58
CA LEU A 58 -1.20 12.44 -3.46
C LEU A 58 0.01 13.36 -3.62
N SER A 59 0.52 13.87 -2.50
CA SER A 59 1.83 14.52 -2.47
C SER A 59 2.95 13.52 -2.79
N GLY A 60 4.12 13.98 -3.25
CA GLY A 60 5.24 13.10 -3.56
C GLY A 60 5.65 12.18 -2.40
N GLY A 61 5.67 12.72 -1.17
CA GLY A 61 5.95 11.92 0.04
C GLY A 61 4.87 10.88 0.34
N GLN A 62 3.60 11.14 0.00
CA GLN A 62 2.52 10.14 0.09
C GLN A 62 2.70 9.06 -0.98
N GLN A 63 3.03 9.43 -2.23
CA GLN A 63 3.29 8.47 -3.31
C GLN A 63 4.46 7.53 -2.98
N GLN A 64 5.53 8.06 -2.38
CA GLN A 64 6.65 7.24 -1.89
C GLN A 64 6.21 6.21 -0.84
N ARG A 65 5.35 6.63 0.11
CA ARG A 65 4.78 5.72 1.12
C ARG A 65 3.88 4.65 0.51
N VAL A 66 3.11 4.96 -0.53
CA VAL A 66 2.33 3.96 -1.27
C VAL A 66 3.22 2.93 -1.95
N ALA A 67 4.32 3.36 -2.58
CA ALA A 67 5.27 2.45 -3.21
C ALA A 67 5.96 1.55 -2.18
N LEU A 68 6.31 2.10 -1.02
CA LEU A 68 6.82 1.31 0.10
C LEU A 68 5.79 0.26 0.54
N ALA A 69 4.53 0.67 0.80
CA ALA A 69 3.45 -0.24 1.17
C ALA A 69 3.28 -1.38 0.14
N LYS A 70 3.34 -1.07 -1.16
CA LYS A 70 3.25 -2.05 -2.24
C LYS A 70 4.41 -3.08 -2.20
N LEU A 71 5.64 -2.62 -1.98
CA LEU A 71 6.81 -3.49 -1.84
C LEU A 71 6.72 -4.37 -0.58
N CYS A 72 6.27 -3.82 0.54
CA CYS A 72 6.08 -4.53 1.80
C CYS A 72 4.93 -5.55 1.73
N CYS A 73 3.86 -5.21 1.00
CA CYS A 73 2.75 -6.11 0.77
C CYS A 73 3.18 -7.35 -0.04
N LEU A 74 4.14 -7.17 -0.97
CA LEU A 74 4.71 -8.23 -1.80
C LEU A 74 5.75 -9.09 -1.05
N THR A 75 6.46 -8.51 -0.09
CA THR A 75 7.58 -9.13 0.64
C THR A 75 7.17 -9.43 2.08
N SER A 76 6.93 -10.70 2.39
CA SER A 76 6.40 -11.16 3.70
C SER A 76 7.31 -10.89 4.92
N HIS A 77 8.46 -10.21 4.77
CA HIS A 77 9.48 -10.01 5.81
C HIS A 77 9.41 -8.63 6.49
N PHE A 78 8.44 -7.78 6.13
CA PHE A 78 8.34 -6.40 6.61
C PHE A 78 8.28 -6.24 8.14
N ARG A 79 7.80 -7.26 8.85
CA ARG A 79 7.76 -7.30 10.33
C ARG A 79 9.14 -7.12 10.99
N LEU A 80 10.22 -7.35 10.26
CA LEU A 80 11.60 -7.17 10.74
C LEU A 80 12.09 -5.71 10.66
N LEU A 81 11.49 -4.87 9.80
CA LEU A 81 11.89 -3.48 9.60
C LEU A 81 11.11 -2.50 10.50
N MET A 82 9.90 -2.88 10.94
CA MET A 82 9.02 -2.04 11.79
C MET A 82 8.37 -2.88 12.92
N PRO A 83 9.13 -3.29 13.95
CA PRO A 83 8.66 -4.25 14.95
C PRO A 83 7.51 -3.76 15.85
N ASN A 84 7.21 -2.46 15.90
CA ASN A 84 6.31 -1.87 16.91
C ASN A 84 4.84 -1.62 16.48
N TYR A 85 4.41 -2.05 15.29
CA TYR A 85 3.07 -1.69 14.79
C TYR A 85 2.01 -2.82 14.88
N VAL A 86 2.39 -4.07 15.14
CA VAL A 86 1.45 -5.21 15.23
C VAL A 86 0.88 -5.37 16.65
N ARG A 87 0.25 -4.31 17.17
CA ARG A 87 -0.62 -4.39 18.35
C ARG A 87 -1.71 -3.33 18.22
N ASN A 88 -2.79 -3.67 17.52
CA ASN A 88 -4.18 -3.45 17.93
C ASN A 88 -5.11 -3.57 16.71
N SER A 89 -5.64 -4.76 16.46
CA SER A 89 -6.83 -4.95 15.61
C SER A 89 -7.67 -6.05 16.22
N GLY A 90 -8.28 -5.74 17.35
CA GLY A 90 -9.25 -6.57 18.05
C GLY A 90 -10.07 -5.71 19.00
N SER A 91 -11.10 -5.03 18.49
CA SER A 91 -12.31 -4.66 19.24
C SER A 91 -13.29 -3.88 18.36
N SER A 92 -14.28 -4.57 17.79
CA SER A 92 -15.72 -4.27 17.84
C SER A 92 -16.45 -5.02 16.74
#